data_AF-A0A974Y0K8-F1
#
_entry.id   AF-A0A974Y0K8-F1
#
_cell.length_a   1.000
_cell.length_b   1.000
_cell.length_c   1.000
_cell.angle_alpha   90.00
_cell.angle_beta   90.00
_cell.angle_gamma   90.00
#
_symmetry.space_group_name_H-M   'P 1'
#
loop_
_entity.id
_entity.type
_entity.pdbx_description
1 polymer ?
#
loop_
_entity_poly.entity_id
_entity_poly.type
_entity_poly.pdbx_seq_one_letter_code
_entity_poly.pdbx_strand_id
1 'polypeptide(L)'
;MKIRSDSFEHRHRLPAQFAAGQPAGDGFGFAPNRNPHLAWEAAPSGTRSFVLLCIDPDVPTDLSPAQIPVEQPRTDFTHWAVVDIPAGVGEIAAGSASEGVVAHGKAAPAGPAGSRQGLNDYTGWFANDPDMAGDWRGYDGPFPPPHDLRLHRYFFRLFALDVERLDVPDRFTAADALQAMQGHVLDEVAIYGTYSLNPAVKD
;
A
#
# COMPACT_ATOMS: atom_id res chain seq x y z
N MET A 1 8.68 -19.03 -1.03
CA MET A 1 7.35 -18.43 -1.23
C MET A 1 7.26 -17.77 -2.61
N LYS A 2 6.05 -17.56 -3.13
CA LYS A 2 5.79 -16.76 -4.35
C LYS A 2 4.54 -15.91 -4.12
N ILE A 3 4.47 -14.74 -4.76
CA ILE A 3 3.28 -13.87 -4.76
C ILE A 3 2.92 -13.48 -6.20
N ARG A 4 1.62 -13.37 -6.49
CA ARG A 4 1.07 -12.95 -7.78
C ARG A 4 -0.18 -12.08 -7.58
N SER A 5 -0.62 -11.44 -8.66
CA SER A 5 -1.89 -10.72 -8.72
C SER A 5 -2.62 -11.05 -10.02
N ASP A 6 -3.95 -11.19 -9.95
CA ASP A 6 -4.83 -11.23 -11.12
C ASP A 6 -5.35 -9.82 -11.49
N SER A 7 -4.97 -8.81 -10.70
CA SER A 7 -5.33 -7.41 -10.90
C SER A 7 -4.29 -6.62 -11.70
N PHE A 8 -3.03 -7.06 -11.70
CA PHE A 8 -1.94 -6.46 -12.47
C PHE A 8 -0.78 -7.46 -12.63
N GLU A 9 0.01 -7.31 -13.69
CA GLU A 9 1.26 -8.06 -13.87
C GLU A 9 2.42 -7.35 -13.18
N HIS A 10 3.38 -8.10 -12.63
CA HIS A 10 4.56 -7.52 -12.01
C HIS A 10 5.29 -6.57 -12.98
N ARG A 11 5.56 -5.34 -12.53
CA ARG A 11 6.21 -4.24 -13.27
C ARG A 11 5.33 -3.56 -14.31
N HIS A 12 4.05 -3.89 -14.39
CA HIS A 12 3.09 -3.22 -15.26
C HIS A 12 2.23 -2.22 -14.48
N ARG A 13 1.52 -1.37 -15.22
CA ARG A 13 0.65 -0.35 -14.67
C ARG A 13 -0.50 -0.94 -13.86
N LEU A 14 -0.76 -0.38 -12.69
CA LEU A 14 -1.96 -0.63 -11.89
C LEU A 14 -3.17 0.00 -12.59
N PRO A 15 -4.25 -0.76 -12.82
CA PRO A 15 -5.52 -0.19 -13.26
C PRO A 15 -6.03 0.87 -12.28
N ALA A 16 -6.60 1.97 -12.79
CA ALA A 16 -7.07 3.10 -11.99
C ALA A 16 -8.10 2.73 -10.91
N GLN A 17 -8.85 1.62 -11.07
CA GLN A 17 -9.76 1.13 -10.02
C GLN A 17 -9.05 0.77 -8.70
N PHE A 18 -7.73 0.54 -8.74
CA PHE A 18 -6.91 0.30 -7.56
C PHE A 18 -6.18 1.54 -7.06
N ALA A 19 -6.31 2.67 -7.75
CA ALA A 19 -5.74 3.94 -7.31
C ALA A 19 -6.69 4.68 -6.37
N ALA A 20 -6.14 5.53 -5.49
CA ALA A 20 -6.91 6.50 -4.74
C ALA A 20 -7.26 7.71 -5.61
N GLY A 21 -6.39 8.08 -6.56
CA GLY A 21 -6.60 9.19 -7.48
C GLY A 21 -6.62 8.78 -8.96
N GLN A 22 -7.38 9.52 -9.77
CA GLN A 22 -7.44 9.39 -11.23
C GLN A 22 -7.66 10.74 -11.89
N PRO A 23 -7.38 10.87 -13.20
CA PRO A 23 -7.87 12.00 -13.99
C PRO A 23 -9.39 12.10 -13.93
N ALA A 24 -9.92 13.31 -13.73
CA ALA A 24 -11.35 13.59 -13.65
C ALA A 24 -11.66 14.97 -14.23
N GLY A 25 -12.35 15.00 -15.37
CA GLY A 25 -12.59 16.24 -16.11
C GLY A 25 -11.27 16.93 -16.50
N ASP A 26 -11.16 18.22 -16.21
CA ASP A 26 -9.95 19.03 -16.44
C ASP A 26 -8.89 18.90 -15.33
N GLY A 27 -9.12 18.03 -14.33
CA GLY A 27 -8.25 17.86 -13.18
C GLY A 27 -8.14 16.41 -12.70
N PHE A 28 -8.11 16.24 -11.39
CA PHE A 28 -7.95 14.95 -10.73
C PHE A 28 -8.97 14.81 -9.62
N GLY A 29 -9.41 13.57 -9.37
CA GLY A 29 -10.37 13.26 -8.32
C GLY A 29 -10.17 11.85 -7.80
N PHE A 30 -11.00 11.45 -6.84
CA PHE A 30 -10.91 10.12 -6.26
C PHE A 30 -11.31 9.04 -7.28
N ALA A 31 -10.52 7.98 -7.28
CA ALA A 31 -10.77 6.73 -7.98
C ALA A 31 -11.49 5.73 -7.03
N PRO A 32 -11.92 4.56 -7.54
CA PRO A 32 -12.56 3.54 -6.72
C PRO A 32 -11.74 3.01 -5.54
N ASN A 33 -10.41 3.25 -5.49
CA ASN A 33 -9.56 2.96 -4.33
C ASN A 33 -9.70 1.53 -3.77
N ARG A 34 -9.83 0.55 -4.67
CA ARG A 34 -9.90 -0.86 -4.29
C ARG A 34 -8.51 -1.41 -4.05
N ASN A 35 -8.33 -2.32 -3.08
CA ASN A 35 -7.07 -3.07 -3.03
C ASN A 35 -6.96 -3.99 -4.26
N PRO A 36 -5.78 -4.18 -4.86
CA PRO A 36 -5.61 -5.21 -5.88
C PRO A 36 -5.72 -6.61 -5.27
N HIS A 37 -6.06 -7.59 -6.10
CA HIS A 37 -5.94 -9.00 -5.72
C HIS A 37 -4.48 -9.33 -5.43
N LEU A 38 -4.21 -10.12 -4.40
CA LEU A 38 -2.89 -10.68 -4.10
C LEU A 38 -3.07 -12.12 -3.66
N ALA A 39 -2.32 -13.04 -4.27
CA ALA A 39 -2.30 -14.44 -3.86
C ALA A 39 -0.86 -14.91 -3.70
N TRP A 40 -0.63 -15.80 -2.75
CA TRP A 40 0.68 -16.36 -2.47
C TRP A 40 0.60 -17.84 -2.14
N GLU A 41 1.72 -18.52 -2.38
CA GLU A 41 1.83 -19.96 -2.19
C GLU A 41 3.25 -20.34 -1.76
N ALA A 42 3.40 -21.62 -1.38
CA ALA A 42 4.68 -22.22 -1.00
C ALA A 42 5.41 -21.42 0.10
N ALA A 43 4.66 -21.01 1.14
CA ALA A 43 5.23 -20.44 2.35
C ALA A 43 6.19 -21.46 3.01
N PRO A 44 7.30 -21.02 3.63
CA PRO A 44 8.23 -21.91 4.32
C PRO A 44 7.56 -22.74 5.42
N SER A 45 8.15 -23.90 5.71
CA SER A 45 7.78 -24.64 6.92
C SER A 45 8.03 -23.77 8.16
N GLY A 46 7.08 -23.78 9.10
CA GLY A 46 7.16 -22.99 10.33
C GLY A 46 6.48 -21.61 10.24
N THR A 47 5.96 -21.21 9.07
CA THR A 47 5.15 -19.99 8.97
C THR A 47 3.90 -20.07 9.85
N ARG A 48 3.73 -19.09 10.73
CA ARG A 48 2.59 -18.94 11.65
C ARG A 48 1.70 -17.73 11.32
N SER A 49 2.27 -16.70 10.71
CA SER A 49 1.52 -15.57 10.17
C SER A 49 2.23 -14.94 8.97
N PHE A 50 1.52 -14.04 8.29
CA PHE A 50 2.11 -13.15 7.29
C PHE A 50 1.92 -11.67 7.67
N VAL A 51 2.83 -10.85 7.17
CA VAL A 51 2.71 -9.39 7.12
C VAL A 51 2.71 -8.96 5.66
N LEU A 52 1.79 -8.05 5.29
CA LEU A 52 1.72 -7.45 3.97
C LEU A 52 1.92 -5.93 4.08
N LEU A 53 2.88 -5.39 3.34
CA LEU A 53 3.12 -3.96 3.21
C LEU A 53 2.95 -3.53 1.75
N CYS A 54 2.35 -2.36 1.51
CA CYS A 54 2.38 -1.66 0.22
C CYS A 54 3.13 -0.34 0.40
N ILE A 55 4.29 -0.19 -0.24
CA ILE A 55 5.16 0.99 -0.10
C ILE A 55 5.51 1.56 -1.47
N ASP A 56 5.37 2.87 -1.62
CA ASP A 56 5.83 3.68 -2.75
C ASP A 56 7.15 4.38 -2.37
N PRO A 57 8.31 3.98 -2.92
CA PRO A 57 9.60 4.61 -2.63
C PRO A 57 9.88 5.82 -3.53
N ASP A 58 8.94 6.21 -4.38
CA ASP A 58 9.12 7.22 -5.42
C ASP A 58 8.46 8.55 -5.07
N VAL A 59 7.93 8.73 -3.86
CA VAL A 59 7.29 9.99 -3.45
C VAL A 59 8.31 11.12 -3.36
N PRO A 60 8.12 12.24 -4.05
CA PRO A 60 9.06 13.35 -4.02
C PRO A 60 9.07 14.05 -2.65
N THR A 61 10.25 14.40 -2.15
CA THR A 61 10.40 15.14 -0.88
C THR A 61 10.04 16.62 -0.96
N ASP A 62 9.88 17.17 -2.17
CA ASP A 62 9.50 18.56 -2.45
C ASP A 62 8.53 18.58 -3.64
N LEU A 63 7.32 19.09 -3.38
CA LEU A 63 6.20 19.17 -4.32
C LEU A 63 6.07 20.55 -4.98
N SER A 64 6.87 21.54 -4.55
CA SER A 64 6.80 22.92 -5.01
C SER A 64 7.17 23.17 -6.48
N PRO A 65 7.99 22.35 -7.17
CA PRO A 65 8.30 22.58 -8.58
C PRO A 65 7.07 22.49 -9.47
N ALA A 66 7.01 23.32 -10.52
CA ALA A 66 5.92 23.26 -11.52
C ALA A 66 5.90 21.92 -12.30
N GLN A 67 7.07 21.30 -12.48
CA GLN A 67 7.22 19.90 -12.87
C GLN A 67 8.29 19.30 -11.96
N ILE A 68 8.00 18.16 -11.37
CA ILE A 68 8.94 17.48 -10.47
C ILE A 68 9.87 16.63 -11.34
N PRO A 69 11.18 16.92 -11.38
CA PRO A 69 12.11 16.19 -12.21
C PRO A 69 12.32 14.76 -11.70
N VAL A 70 12.70 13.85 -12.62
CA VAL A 70 12.94 12.44 -12.27
C VAL A 70 14.01 12.31 -11.20
N GLU A 71 14.99 13.22 -11.16
CA GLU A 71 16.11 13.24 -10.23
C GLU A 71 15.77 13.83 -8.85
N GLN A 72 14.56 14.37 -8.66
CA GLN A 72 14.13 14.93 -7.38
C GLN A 72 14.26 13.84 -6.27
N PRO A 73 14.80 14.17 -5.08
CA PRO A 73 15.01 13.18 -4.01
C PRO A 73 13.70 12.56 -3.52
N ARG A 74 13.66 11.22 -3.41
CA ARG A 74 12.44 10.48 -3.05
C ARG A 74 12.43 10.00 -1.60
N THR A 75 11.24 9.70 -1.09
CA THR A 75 11.00 9.09 0.21
C THR A 75 9.94 7.99 0.09
N ASP A 76 9.93 7.08 1.05
CA ASP A 76 8.91 6.05 1.16
C ASP A 76 7.56 6.66 1.58
N PHE A 77 6.49 6.08 1.06
CA PHE A 77 5.10 6.32 1.45
C PHE A 77 4.36 4.98 1.56
N THR A 78 3.87 4.69 2.75
CA THR A 78 3.11 3.49 3.09
C THR A 78 1.67 3.66 2.66
N HIS A 79 1.21 2.81 1.74
CA HIS A 79 -0.16 2.74 1.25
C HIS A 79 -1.00 1.68 1.97
N TRP A 80 -0.35 0.66 2.55
CA TRP A 80 -1.03 -0.41 3.29
C TRP A 80 -0.09 -1.12 4.24
N ALA A 81 -0.53 -1.37 5.47
CA ALA A 81 0.18 -2.20 6.44
C ALA A 81 -0.80 -3.18 7.10
N VAL A 82 -0.54 -4.48 6.93
CA VAL A 82 -1.35 -5.57 7.50
C VAL A 82 -0.44 -6.53 8.24
N VAL A 83 -0.77 -6.83 9.50
CA VAL A 83 -0.05 -7.81 10.32
C VAL A 83 -0.97 -8.94 10.76
N ASP A 84 -0.36 -10.04 11.21
CA ASP A 84 -1.03 -11.22 11.75
C ASP A 84 -2.03 -11.87 10.77
N ILE A 85 -1.75 -11.82 9.47
CA ILE A 85 -2.54 -12.58 8.50
C ILE A 85 -2.32 -14.06 8.84
N PRO A 86 -3.36 -14.85 9.17
CA PRO A 86 -3.17 -16.23 9.60
C PRO A 86 -2.47 -17.08 8.53
N ALA A 87 -1.62 -18.02 8.92
CA ALA A 87 -0.84 -18.87 7.99
C ALA A 87 -1.70 -19.67 6.99
N GLY A 88 -2.99 -19.90 7.29
CA GLY A 88 -3.94 -20.57 6.40
C GLY A 88 -4.50 -19.67 5.28
N VAL A 89 -4.25 -18.35 5.32
CA VAL A 89 -4.67 -17.43 4.27
C VAL A 89 -3.62 -17.40 3.16
N GLY A 90 -4.07 -17.61 1.92
CA GLY A 90 -3.23 -17.57 0.72
C GLY A 90 -3.66 -16.51 -0.31
N GLU A 91 -4.69 -15.73 -0.01
CA GLU A 91 -5.27 -14.77 -0.95
C GLU A 91 -5.95 -13.60 -0.23
N ILE A 92 -5.87 -12.42 -0.84
CA ILE A 92 -6.74 -11.27 -0.61
C ILE A 92 -7.40 -10.90 -1.93
N ALA A 93 -8.73 -10.98 -1.99
CA ALA A 93 -9.49 -10.69 -3.20
C ALA A 93 -9.46 -9.18 -3.53
N ALA A 94 -9.61 -8.85 -4.81
CA ALA A 94 -9.66 -7.47 -5.27
C ALA A 94 -10.84 -6.71 -4.64
N GLY A 95 -10.56 -5.58 -3.98
CA GLY A 95 -11.55 -4.74 -3.29
C GLY A 95 -12.16 -5.34 -2.02
N SER A 96 -11.64 -6.45 -1.48
CA SER A 96 -12.17 -7.01 -0.24
C SER A 96 -11.73 -6.26 1.03
N ALA A 97 -10.70 -5.41 0.94
CA ALA A 97 -10.13 -4.66 2.06
C ALA A 97 -10.34 -3.14 1.94
N SER A 98 -10.63 -2.64 0.74
CA SER A 98 -10.92 -1.23 0.51
C SER A 98 -11.86 -1.04 -0.69
N GLU A 99 -12.74 -0.06 -0.57
CA GLU A 99 -13.59 0.47 -1.62
C GLU A 99 -13.86 1.95 -1.31
N GLY A 100 -13.39 2.83 -2.17
CA GLY A 100 -13.48 4.28 -2.04
C GLY A 100 -12.48 4.89 -1.06
N VAL A 101 -12.34 6.21 -1.16
CA VAL A 101 -11.62 7.05 -0.19
C VAL A 101 -12.62 7.50 0.87
N VAL A 102 -12.26 7.38 2.15
CA VAL A 102 -13.12 7.74 3.28
C VAL A 102 -12.49 8.89 4.04
N ALA A 103 -13.20 10.02 4.13
CA ALA A 103 -12.76 11.17 4.92
C ALA A 103 -12.46 10.77 6.37
N HIS A 104 -11.42 11.35 6.96
CA HIS A 104 -10.91 11.01 8.30
C HIS A 104 -10.36 9.57 8.46
N GLY A 105 -10.23 8.82 7.36
CA GLY A 105 -9.74 7.45 7.37
C GLY A 105 -10.80 6.41 7.73
N LYS A 106 -10.50 5.15 7.42
CA LYS A 106 -11.38 4.01 7.70
C LYS A 106 -11.32 3.66 9.18
N ALA A 107 -12.42 3.82 9.92
CA ALA A 107 -12.46 3.54 11.36
C ALA A 107 -12.26 2.05 11.68
N ALA A 108 -12.80 1.17 10.84
CA ALA A 108 -12.69 -0.29 10.93
C ALA A 108 -12.42 -0.88 9.53
N PRO A 109 -11.19 -0.72 8.99
CA PRO A 109 -10.85 -1.21 7.67
C PRO A 109 -11.03 -2.74 7.59
N ALA A 110 -11.62 -3.19 6.49
CA ALA A 110 -11.71 -4.61 6.20
C ALA A 110 -10.31 -5.19 5.86
N GLY A 111 -10.17 -6.50 5.98
CA GLY A 111 -8.94 -7.21 5.66
C GLY A 111 -9.11 -8.72 5.88
N PRO A 112 -8.05 -9.51 5.68
CA PRO A 112 -8.08 -10.93 6.00
C PRO A 112 -8.56 -11.17 7.43
N ALA A 113 -9.48 -12.11 7.64
CA ALA A 113 -9.98 -12.43 8.96
C ALA A 113 -8.82 -12.79 9.92
N GLY A 114 -8.82 -12.21 11.13
CA GLY A 114 -7.76 -12.40 12.11
C GLY A 114 -6.56 -11.45 11.96
N SER A 115 -6.46 -10.69 10.87
CA SER A 115 -5.41 -9.69 10.68
C SER A 115 -5.69 -8.37 11.41
N ARG A 116 -4.65 -7.56 11.60
CA ARG A 116 -4.74 -6.17 12.10
C ARG A 116 -4.23 -5.20 11.03
N GLN A 117 -4.91 -4.06 10.92
CA GLN A 117 -4.63 -3.03 9.94
C GLN A 117 -3.91 -1.84 10.61
N GLY A 118 -2.72 -1.52 10.12
CA GLY A 118 -1.91 -0.41 10.60
C GLY A 118 -2.29 0.92 9.94
N LEU A 119 -1.64 1.98 10.40
CA LEU A 119 -1.71 3.29 9.77
C LEU A 119 -0.98 3.26 8.42
N ASN A 120 -1.54 3.99 7.46
CA ASN A 120 -0.88 4.38 6.22
C ASN A 120 -0.52 5.88 6.25
N ASP A 121 0.32 6.32 5.33
CA ASP A 121 0.91 7.66 5.37
C ASP A 121 -0.05 8.76 4.91
N TYR A 122 -1.27 8.42 4.46
CA TYR A 122 -2.34 9.40 4.30
C TYR A 122 -2.72 10.07 5.63
N THR A 123 -2.45 9.41 6.77
CA THR A 123 -2.54 9.98 8.12
C THR A 123 -1.71 11.26 8.24
N GLY A 124 -0.47 11.23 7.73
CA GLY A 124 0.42 12.39 7.72
C GLY A 124 0.08 13.37 6.61
N TRP A 125 -0.26 12.86 5.42
CA TRP A 125 -0.60 13.67 4.25
C TRP A 125 -1.78 14.63 4.50
N PHE A 126 -2.86 14.12 5.11
CA PHE A 126 -4.07 14.91 5.36
C PHE A 126 -4.08 15.60 6.73
N ALA A 127 -2.99 15.54 7.51
CA ALA A 127 -2.98 16.03 8.89
C ALA A 127 -3.38 17.52 9.05
N ASN A 128 -3.16 18.34 8.01
CA ASN A 128 -3.47 19.77 8.02
C ASN A 128 -4.75 20.12 7.24
N ASP A 129 -5.49 19.13 6.75
CA ASP A 129 -6.76 19.31 6.07
C ASP A 129 -7.90 18.92 7.04
N PRO A 130 -8.68 19.88 7.57
CA PRO A 130 -9.70 19.58 8.60
C PRO A 130 -10.81 18.66 8.10
N ASP A 131 -11.06 18.60 6.79
CA ASP A 131 -12.09 17.75 6.19
C ASP A 131 -11.59 16.31 5.97
N MET A 132 -10.28 16.09 6.07
CA MET A 132 -9.64 14.80 5.75
C MET A 132 -8.78 14.23 6.90
N ALA A 133 -8.35 15.06 7.85
CA ALA A 133 -7.48 14.69 8.95
C ALA A 133 -8.11 13.57 9.79
N GLY A 134 -7.30 12.58 10.15
CA GLY A 134 -7.73 11.42 10.94
C GLY A 134 -6.68 10.31 10.94
N ASP A 135 -7.02 9.17 11.54
CA ASP A 135 -6.21 7.95 11.49
C ASP A 135 -6.56 7.18 10.22
N TRP A 136 -5.68 7.23 9.22
CA TRP A 136 -5.87 6.48 7.98
C TRP A 136 -5.30 5.08 8.12
N ARG A 137 -6.18 4.08 8.07
CA ARG A 137 -5.83 2.65 8.21
C ARG A 137 -6.30 1.84 7.01
N GLY A 138 -5.63 0.71 6.80
CA GLY A 138 -5.91 -0.18 5.67
C GLY A 138 -5.33 0.33 4.36
N TYR A 139 -5.85 -0.16 3.24
CA TYR A 139 -5.36 0.21 1.91
C TYR A 139 -5.91 1.56 1.48
N ASP A 140 -5.03 2.48 1.08
CA ASP A 140 -5.36 3.62 0.23
C ASP A 140 -4.32 3.69 -0.88
N GLY A 141 -4.78 3.59 -2.12
CA GLY A 141 -3.95 3.31 -3.29
C GLY A 141 -3.19 4.52 -3.84
N PRO A 142 -2.56 4.37 -5.01
CA PRO A 142 -1.83 5.43 -5.69
C PRO A 142 -2.59 6.77 -5.83
N PHE A 143 -1.96 7.88 -5.46
CA PHE A 143 -2.37 9.23 -5.85
C PHE A 143 -1.12 10.11 -6.07
N PRO A 144 -0.22 9.75 -7.00
CA PRO A 144 1.03 10.48 -7.21
C PRO A 144 0.76 11.90 -7.72
N PRO A 145 1.66 12.87 -7.47
CA PRO A 145 1.49 14.23 -7.97
C PRO A 145 1.33 14.26 -9.50
N PRO A 146 0.35 14.97 -10.05
CA PRO A 146 0.06 14.95 -11.49
C PRO A 146 1.15 15.61 -12.34
N HIS A 147 1.99 16.45 -11.72
CA HIS A 147 3.12 17.12 -12.33
C HIS A 147 4.46 16.41 -12.07
N ASP A 148 4.44 15.19 -11.54
CA ASP A 148 5.65 14.37 -11.42
C ASP A 148 6.03 13.70 -12.74
N LEU A 149 7.31 13.80 -13.13
CA LEU A 149 7.85 13.19 -14.32
C LEU A 149 8.33 11.74 -14.07
N ARG A 150 8.37 11.29 -12.82
CA ARG A 150 8.70 9.91 -12.47
C ARG A 150 7.45 9.04 -12.49
N LEU A 151 7.59 7.82 -13.02
CA LEU A 151 6.61 6.75 -12.83
C LEU A 151 6.81 6.14 -11.45
N HIS A 152 5.79 6.21 -10.58
CA HIS A 152 5.87 5.66 -9.22
C HIS A 152 5.68 4.15 -9.24
N ARG A 153 6.33 3.45 -8.31
CA ARG A 153 6.26 1.99 -8.13
C ARG A 153 5.67 1.66 -6.77
N TYR A 154 4.65 0.81 -6.73
CA TYR A 154 3.94 0.44 -5.51
C TYR A 154 4.25 -1.02 -5.16
N PHE A 155 5.17 -1.23 -4.23
CA PHE A 155 5.67 -2.56 -3.85
C PHE A 155 4.77 -3.22 -2.81
N PHE A 156 4.11 -4.30 -3.20
CA PHE A 156 3.39 -5.22 -2.32
C PHE A 156 4.36 -6.29 -1.83
N ARG A 157 4.85 -6.14 -0.60
CA ARG A 157 5.83 -7.01 0.06
C ARG A 157 5.13 -7.90 1.07
N LEU A 158 5.32 -9.21 0.94
CA LEU A 158 4.77 -10.21 1.84
C LEU A 158 5.90 -10.90 2.59
N PHE A 159 5.79 -10.92 3.92
CA PHE A 159 6.73 -11.57 4.82
C PHE A 159 6.04 -12.76 5.46
N ALA A 160 6.71 -13.91 5.50
CA ALA A 160 6.30 -15.08 6.26
C ALA A 160 7.02 -15.08 7.61
N LEU A 161 6.29 -15.16 8.72
CA LEU A 161 6.85 -15.07 10.07
C LEU A 161 6.69 -16.38 10.87
N ASP A 162 7.62 -16.61 11.80
CA ASP A 162 7.59 -17.74 12.76
C ASP A 162 6.79 -17.47 14.03
N VAL A 163 6.14 -16.30 14.13
CA VAL A 163 5.22 -15.91 15.19
C VAL A 163 3.81 -15.76 14.65
N GLU A 164 2.82 -16.03 15.50
CA GLU A 164 1.41 -15.92 15.14
C GLU A 164 0.88 -14.50 15.27
N ARG A 165 1.44 -13.74 16.22
CA ARG A 165 1.06 -12.36 16.50
C ARG A 165 2.30 -11.50 16.69
N LEU A 166 2.38 -10.41 15.95
CA LEU A 166 3.46 -9.44 16.03
C LEU A 166 3.30 -8.54 17.24
N ASP A 167 4.40 -8.26 17.96
CA ASP A 167 4.40 -7.39 19.13
C ASP A 167 4.39 -5.90 18.70
N VAL A 168 3.23 -5.45 18.23
CA VAL A 168 2.93 -4.06 17.89
C VAL A 168 1.67 -3.59 18.61
N PRO A 169 1.58 -2.31 19.00
CA PRO A 169 0.38 -1.74 19.59
C PRO A 169 -0.81 -1.77 18.62
N ASP A 170 -2.03 -1.51 19.10
CA ASP A 170 -3.23 -1.46 18.24
C ASP A 170 -3.19 -0.33 17.19
N ARG A 171 -2.43 0.74 17.48
CA ARG A 171 -2.13 1.83 16.56
C ARG A 171 -0.65 1.76 16.21
N PHE A 172 -0.33 1.16 15.06
CA PHE A 172 1.04 0.92 14.60
C PHE A 172 1.23 1.39 13.15
N THR A 173 2.48 1.62 12.77
CA THR A 173 2.92 1.98 11.42
C THR A 173 3.63 0.82 10.73
N ALA A 174 3.90 0.94 9.42
CA ALA A 174 4.76 -0.03 8.72
C ALA A 174 6.17 -0.11 9.34
N ALA A 175 6.70 1.01 9.86
CA ALA A 175 8.00 1.03 10.54
C ALA A 175 7.98 0.20 11.84
N ASP A 176 6.92 0.32 12.65
CA ASP A 176 6.74 -0.49 13.85
C ASP A 176 6.68 -1.99 13.51
N ALA A 177 5.94 -2.34 12.44
CA ALA A 177 5.87 -3.71 11.95
C ALA A 177 7.24 -4.22 11.49
N LEU A 178 7.97 -3.45 10.67
CA LEU A 178 9.32 -3.79 10.21
C LEU A 178 10.29 -4.02 11.38
N GLN A 179 10.18 -3.21 12.44
CA GLN A 179 10.99 -3.35 13.64
C GLN A 179 10.61 -4.62 14.43
N ALA A 180 9.32 -4.86 14.64
CA ALA A 180 8.83 -6.01 15.40
C ALA A 180 9.04 -7.36 14.68
N MET A 181 9.19 -7.35 13.35
CA MET A 181 9.49 -8.55 12.56
C MET A 181 10.96 -8.99 12.64
N GLN A 182 11.86 -8.15 13.15
CA GLN A 182 13.28 -8.49 13.23
C GLN A 182 13.50 -9.80 14.02
N GLY A 183 14.20 -10.75 13.40
CA GLY A 183 14.44 -12.08 13.98
C GLY A 183 13.32 -13.10 13.75
N HIS A 184 12.18 -12.70 13.18
CA HIS A 184 11.01 -13.56 12.94
C HIS A 184 10.73 -13.88 11.46
N VAL A 185 11.40 -13.19 10.53
CA VAL A 185 11.19 -13.37 9.08
C VAL A 185 11.82 -14.68 8.61
N LEU A 186 10.98 -15.56 8.06
CA LEU A 186 11.37 -16.83 7.44
C LEU A 186 11.64 -16.68 5.93
N ASP A 187 10.86 -15.85 5.25
CA ASP A 187 10.99 -15.57 3.81
C ASP A 187 10.27 -14.25 3.47
N GLU A 188 10.69 -13.61 2.38
CA GLU A 188 10.11 -12.37 1.86
C GLU A 188 9.95 -12.47 0.33
N VAL A 189 8.79 -12.06 -0.17
CA VAL A 189 8.57 -11.88 -1.61
C VAL A 189 7.88 -10.55 -1.90
N ALA A 190 8.09 -10.03 -3.10
CA ALA A 190 7.44 -8.80 -3.52
C ALA A 190 7.05 -8.82 -5.00
N ILE A 191 5.93 -8.17 -5.29
CA ILE A 191 5.58 -7.69 -6.63
C ILE A 191 5.30 -6.19 -6.53
N TYR A 192 5.46 -5.47 -7.62
CA TYR A 192 5.04 -4.08 -7.72
C TYR A 192 4.30 -3.83 -9.02
N GLY A 193 3.37 -2.89 -8.97
CA GLY A 193 2.80 -2.26 -10.16
C GLY A 193 3.19 -0.78 -10.20
N THR A 194 2.94 -0.13 -11.32
CA THR A 194 3.29 1.29 -11.54
C THR A 194 2.06 2.16 -11.69
N TYR A 195 2.16 3.44 -11.35
CA TYR A 195 1.08 4.40 -11.60
C TYR A 195 1.61 5.81 -11.77
N SER A 196 0.97 6.61 -12.61
CA SER A 196 1.21 8.04 -12.76
C SER A 196 -0.07 8.73 -13.18
N LEU A 197 -0.29 9.93 -12.64
CA LEU A 197 -1.32 10.85 -13.08
C LEU A 197 -0.83 11.80 -14.19
N ASN A 198 0.48 11.82 -14.46
CA ASN A 198 1.05 12.65 -15.50
C ASN A 198 0.89 11.97 -16.88
N PRO A 199 0.14 12.57 -17.82
CA PRO A 199 -0.09 11.97 -19.13
C PRO A 199 1.17 11.86 -20.01
N ALA A 200 2.24 12.59 -19.68
CA ALA A 200 3.52 12.49 -20.38
C ALA A 200 4.35 11.27 -19.96
N VAL A 201 4.06 10.69 -18.79
CA VAL A 201 4.80 9.54 -18.24
C VAL A 201 4.19 8.24 -18.76
N LYS A 202 4.94 7.56 -19.63
CA LYS A 202 4.60 6.26 -20.20
C LYS A 202 5.20 5.11 -19.37
N ASP A 203 4.66 3.92 -19.57
CA ASP A 203 5.14 2.67 -18.98
C ASP A 203 6.48 2.22 -19.58
#